data_AF-A0A8T7HRR1-F1
#
_entry.id   AF-A0A8T7HRR1-F1
#
_cell.length_a   1.000
_cell.length_b   1.000
_cell.length_c   1.000
_cell.angle_alpha   90.00
_cell.angle_beta   90.00
_cell.angle_gamma   90.00
#
_symmetry.space_group_name_H-M   'P 1'
#
loop_
_entity.id
_entity.type
_entity.pdbx_description
1 polymer ?
#
loop_
_entity_poly.entity_id
_entity_poly.type
_entity_poly.pdbx_seq_one_letter_code
_entity_poly.pdbx_strand_id
1 'polypeptide(L)' 'MSSERRIARDMGNMIAKHNMIEEGDRILIGLSGGKDSWTLLDMLLRLKARAPVKFELFAATLDPGFDD' A
#
# COMPACT_ATOMS: atom_id res chain seq x y z
N MET A 1 -10.85 14.09 -13.49
CA MET A 1 -10.71 13.14 -12.36
C MET A 1 -9.66 13.69 -11.41
N SER A 2 -9.88 13.64 -10.10
CA SER A 2 -8.83 14.00 -9.13
C SER A 2 -7.64 13.03 -9.23
N SER A 3 -6.44 13.50 -8.90
CA SER A 3 -5.21 12.68 -8.94
C SER A 3 -5.33 11.42 -8.08
N GLU A 4 -5.92 11.55 -6.89
CA GLU A 4 -6.21 10.42 -5.99
C GLU A 4 -7.06 9.33 -6.65
N ARG A 5 -8.15 9.71 -7.34
CA ARG A 5 -9.06 8.75 -7.99
C ARG A 5 -8.41 8.04 -9.17
N ARG A 6 -7.47 8.70 -9.87
CA ARG A 6 -6.66 8.09 -10.92
C ARG A 6 -5.70 7.06 -10.32
N ILE A 7 -4.94 7.45 -9.30
CA ILE A 7 -3.97 6.58 -8.62
C ILE A 7 -4.65 5.33 -8.05
N ALA A 8 -5.76 5.50 -7.34
CA ALA A 8 -6.50 4.37 -6.75
C ALA A 8 -6.99 3.37 -7.83
N ARG A 9 -7.46 3.89 -8.98
CA ARG A 9 -7.90 3.04 -10.09
C ARG A 9 -6.74 2.28 -10.71
N ASP A 10 -5.64 2.97 -11.00
CA ASP A 10 -4.48 2.37 -11.68
C ASP A 10 -3.80 1.33 -10.77
N MET A 11 -3.74 1.60 -9.45
CA MET A 11 -3.28 0.63 -8.44
C MET A 11 -4.17 -0.61 -8.39
N GLY A 12 -5.49 -0.43 -8.27
CA GLY A 12 -6.44 -1.56 -8.24
C GLY A 12 -6.38 -2.43 -9.49
N ASN A 13 -6.24 -1.80 -10.67
CA ASN A 13 -6.06 -2.52 -11.93
C ASN A 13 -4.77 -3.35 -11.94
N MET A 14 -3.67 -2.81 -11.43
CA MET A 14 -2.40 -3.54 -11.37
C MET A 14 -2.45 -4.71 -10.40
N ILE A 15 -3.03 -4.51 -9.21
CA ILE A 15 -3.20 -5.56 -8.21
C ILE A 15 -4.00 -6.73 -8.81
N ALA A 16 -5.12 -6.44 -9.48
CA ALA A 16 -5.96 -7.46 -10.10
C ALA A 16 -5.30 -8.11 -11.32
N LYS A 17 -4.59 -7.35 -12.15
CA LYS A 17 -3.93 -7.85 -13.35
C LYS A 17 -2.78 -8.81 -13.04
N HIS A 18 -2.10 -8.58 -11.92
CA HIS A 18 -0.87 -9.29 -11.55
C HIS A 18 -1.03 -10.19 -10.33
N ASN A 19 -2.25 -10.36 -9.80
CA ASN A 19 -2.53 -11.12 -8.58
C ASN A 19 -1.57 -10.73 -7.43
N MET A 20 -1.39 -9.43 -7.20
CA MET A 20 -0.41 -8.94 -6.23
C MET A 20 -0.86 -9.09 -4.78
N ILE A 21 -2.17 -9.26 -4.55
CA ILE A 21 -2.79 -9.42 -3.24
C ILE A 21 -3.84 -10.51 -3.35
N GLU A 22 -3.68 -11.57 -2.58
CA GLU A 22 -4.56 -12.72 -2.50
C GLU A 22 -5.19 -12.85 -1.09
N GLU A 23 -6.18 -13.74 -0.96
CA GLU A 23 -6.91 -13.94 0.29
C GLU A 23 -5.98 -14.51 1.37
N GLY A 24 -5.96 -13.85 2.53
CA GLY A 24 -5.12 -14.24 3.67
C GLY A 24 -3.71 -13.65 3.65
N ASP A 25 -3.36 -12.84 2.65
CA ASP A 25 -2.03 -12.23 2.58
C ASP A 25 -1.71 -11.35 3.79
N ARG A 26 -0.43 -11.36 4.19
CA ARG A 26 0.14 -10.50 5.23
C ARG A 26 1.20 -9.61 4.63
N ILE A 27 0.86 -8.35 4.42
CA ILE A 27 1.67 -7.40 3.65
C ILE A 27 2.38 -6.44 4.61
N LEU A 28 3.70 -6.30 4.47
CA LEU A 28 4.50 -5.30 5.17
C LEU A 28 4.89 -4.17 4.20
N ILE A 29 4.59 -2.92 4.58
CA ILE A 29 5.04 -1.73 3.87
C ILE A 29 6.24 -1.12 4.58
N GLY A 30 7.32 -0.90 3.84
CA GLY A 30 8.44 -0.08 4.28
C GLY A 30 8.13 1.41 4.14
N LEU A 31 8.17 2.14 5.26
CA LEU A 31 8.02 3.59 5.29
C LEU A 31 9.41 4.24 5.30
N SER A 32 9.71 5.03 4.27
CA SER A 32 10.98 5.77 4.17
C SER A 32 10.91 7.19 4.76
N GLY A 33 9.72 7.61 5.21
CA GLY A 33 9.43 9.00 5.58
C GLY A 33 9.01 9.88 4.40
N GLY A 34 9.17 9.42 3.16
CA GLY A 34 8.75 10.14 1.96
C GLY A 34 7.26 10.04 1.67
N LYS A 35 6.70 11.08 1.02
CA LYS A 35 5.27 11.17 0.65
C LYS A 35 4.77 9.98 -0.16
N ASP A 36 5.64 9.34 -0.96
CA ASP A 36 5.24 8.22 -1.82
C ASP A 36 4.94 6.97 -0.98
N SER A 37 5.76 6.67 0.04
CA SER A 37 5.53 5.55 0.96
C SER A 37 4.28 5.74 1.81
N TRP A 38 4.02 6.98 2.25
CA TRP A 38 2.80 7.36 2.95
C TRP A 38 1.56 7.29 2.06
N THR A 39 1.68 7.75 0.81
CA THR A 39 0.59 7.68 -0.17
C THR A 39 0.23 6.22 -0.48
N LEU A 40 1.23 5.35 -0.64
CA LEU A 40 1.01 3.93 -0.85
C LEU A 40 0.28 3.29 0.34
N LEU A 41 0.70 3.59 1.57
CA LEU A 41 0.02 3.13 2.78
C LEU A 41 -1.45 3.59 2.83
N ASP A 42 -1.72 4.88 2.59
CA ASP A 42 -3.10 5.41 2.55
C ASP A 42 -3.94 4.71 1.47
N MET A 43 -3.39 4.51 0.28
CA MET A 43 -4.09 3.82 -0.81
C MET A 43 -4.40 2.36 -0.47
N LEU A 44 -3.46 1.63 0.13
CA LEU A 44 -3.67 0.23 0.52
C LEU A 44 -4.65 0.10 1.69
N LEU A 45 -4.65 1.03 2.66
CA LEU A 45 -5.67 1.08 3.72
C LEU A 45 -7.07 1.32 3.15
N ARG A 46 -7.20 2.23 2.18
CA ARG A 46 -8.48 2.50 1.49
C ARG A 46 -8.94 1.33 0.63
N LEU A 47 -8.01 0.63 -0.02
CA LEU A 47 -8.30 -0.61 -0.74
C LEU A 47 -8.81 -1.66 0.24
N LYS A 48 -8.10 -1.92 1.34
CA LYS A 48 -8.49 -2.87 2.39
C LYS A 48 -9.90 -2.61 2.93
N ALA A 49 -10.26 -1.34 3.12
CA ALA A 49 -11.57 -0.95 3.62
C ALA A 49 -12.73 -1.25 2.66
N ARG A 50 -12.45 -1.38 1.34
CA ARG A 50 -13.47 -1.52 0.29
C ARG A 50 -13.41 -2.86 -0.45
N ALA A 51 -12.26 -3.52 -0.44
CA ALA A 51 -12.03 -4.72 -1.22
C ALA A 51 -12.69 -5.95 -0.58
N PRO A 52 -13.18 -6.91 -1.39
CA PRO A 52 -13.71 -8.16 -0.89
C PRO A 52 -12.61 -9.07 -0.33
N VAL A 53 -11.41 -9.02 -0.91
CA VAL A 53 -10.24 -9.81 -0.48
C VAL A 53 -9.77 -9.36 0.91
N LYS A 54 -9.61 -10.31 1.83
CA LYS A 54 -9.12 -10.04 3.19
C LYS A 54 -7.61 -10.24 3.24
N PHE A 55 -6.92 -9.22 3.72
CA PHE A 55 -5.48 -9.24 3.95
C PHE A 55 -5.12 -8.39 5.17
N GLU A 56 -3.99 -8.68 5.77
CA GLU A 56 -3.39 -7.91 6.86
C GLU A 56 -2.36 -6.94 6.31
N LEU A 57 -2.27 -5.77 6.95
CA LEU A 57 -1.34 -4.71 6.54
C LEU A 57 -0.53 -4.26 7.74
N PHE A 58 0.78 -4.27 7.59
CA PHE A 58 1.76 -3.84 8.57
C PHE A 58 2.60 -2.72 7.96
N ALA A 59 3.10 -1.81 8.80
CA ALA A 59 4.02 -0.77 8.39
C ALA A 59 5.26 -0.81 9.29
N ALA A 60 6.44 -0.67 8.69
CA ALA A 60 7.70 -0.58 9.40
C ALA A 60 8.57 0.50 8.77
N THR A 61 9.28 1.25 9.60
CA THR A 61 10.34 2.17 9.19
C THR A 61 11.68 1.51 9.53
N LEU A 62 12.64 1.57 8.60
CA LEU A 62 14.00 1.12 8.85
C LEU A 62 14.86 2.33 9.19
N ASP A 63 15.42 2.31 10.39
CA ASP A 63 16.48 3.23 10.77
C ASP A 63 17.82 2.65 10.28
N PRO A 64 18.56 3.33 9.39
CA PRO A 64 19.84 2.84 8.91
C PRO A 64 20.94 2.83 9.99
N GLY A 65 20.70 3.45 11.16
CA GLY A 65 21.65 3.48 12.26
C GLY A 65 22.93 4.24 11.94
N PHE A 66 22.83 5.29 11.10
CA PHE A 66 23.95 6.21 10.92
C PHE A 66 24.12 7.00 12.22
N ASP A 67 25.31 6.89 12.83
CA ASP A 67 25.70 7.80 13.91
C ASP A 67 25.76 9.23 13.35
N ASP A 68 25.23 10.20 14.10
CA ASP A 68 25.31 11.64 13.79
C ASP A 68 26.77 12.15 13.74
#